data_AF-A0A969LDC4-F1
#
_entry.id   AF-A0A969LDC4-F1
#
_cell.length_a   1.000
_cell.length_b   1.000
_cell.length_c   1.000
_cell.angle_alpha   90.00
_cell.angle_beta   90.00
_cell.angle_gamma   90.00
#
_symmetry.space_group_name_H-M   'P 1'
#
loop_
_entity.id
_entity.type
_entity.pdbx_description
1 polymer ?
#
loop_
_entity_poly.entity_id
_entity_poly.type
_entity_poly.pdbx_seq_one_letter_code
_entity_poly.pdbx_strand_id
1 'polypeptide(L)'
;LSDRCRTERSQSIARALRLPDAAKAKICLDCHADNVAPSLRGPKFQLSDGVGCEACHGGAEQWIESHTSQSSKHEDNLAKGLYPLAQPLARAERCLSCHLGTRDRFATHRIMAAGHPRLSFDLESFTERQPPHFKADADYERRKGKVLQGTSWIAGQIQGAHTALQLLRSPWFKNDAGFPEPAFYDCSSCHHTMEQYDWNRQRLAAGMEPGTLRLQTSHLQMLQVITASIEPDRHGELSRLHADLIRAGAEQIAVVPSAASALLQWLERHQQRLLRELSRAEMVRVRKALVEHGANGHVSDYATAEQLFVGVEGLSYGLGESSEKKAALDALFKSIDTTSQFSPQRFAAAARTVRGKF
;
A
#
# COMPACT_ATOMS: atom_id res chain seq x y z
N LEU A 1 -8.57 -18.33 -7.61
CA LEU A 1 -8.67 -17.37 -6.47
C LEU A 1 -9.76 -17.76 -5.47
N SER A 2 -10.82 -18.45 -5.90
CA SER A 2 -11.94 -18.95 -5.07
C SER A 2 -11.59 -19.86 -3.89
N ASP A 3 -10.40 -20.45 -3.86
CA ASP A 3 -10.06 -21.51 -2.90
C ASP A 3 -9.24 -21.06 -1.69
N ARG A 4 -8.87 -19.77 -1.59
CA ARG A 4 -8.00 -19.28 -0.49
C ARG A 4 -8.61 -19.49 0.90
N CYS A 5 -9.94 -19.47 1.02
CA CYS A 5 -10.66 -19.72 2.27
C CYS A 5 -11.05 -21.19 2.48
N ARG A 6 -10.65 -22.10 1.59
CA ARG A 6 -10.97 -23.54 1.65
C ARG A 6 -9.74 -24.41 1.95
N THR A 7 -8.54 -23.81 1.93
CA THR A 7 -7.29 -24.49 2.29
C THR A 7 -7.26 -24.90 3.77
N GLU A 8 -6.45 -25.92 4.09
CA GLU A 8 -6.18 -26.32 5.47
C GLU A 8 -5.68 -25.15 6.33
N ARG A 9 -4.78 -24.32 5.78
CA ARG A 9 -4.26 -23.11 6.44
C ARG A 9 -5.38 -22.11 6.76
N SER A 10 -6.28 -21.83 5.83
CA SER A 10 -7.40 -20.92 6.12
C SER A 10 -8.33 -21.47 7.19
N GLN A 11 -8.57 -22.79 7.19
CA GLN A 11 -9.41 -23.42 8.21
C GLN A 11 -8.72 -23.47 9.57
N SER A 12 -7.39 -23.59 9.64
CA SER A 12 -6.64 -23.48 10.90
C SER A 12 -6.71 -22.07 11.47
N ILE A 13 -6.61 -21.03 10.62
CA ILE A 13 -6.80 -19.63 11.03
C ILE A 13 -8.22 -19.43 11.58
N ALA A 14 -9.25 -19.92 10.89
CA ALA A 14 -10.64 -19.83 11.37
C ALA A 14 -10.82 -20.51 12.73
N ARG A 15 -10.29 -21.73 12.92
CA ARG A 15 -10.33 -22.42 14.23
C ARG A 15 -9.63 -21.62 15.33
N ALA A 16 -8.45 -21.05 15.07
CA ALA A 16 -7.74 -20.19 16.02
C ALA A 16 -8.54 -18.93 16.38
N LEU A 17 -9.33 -18.41 15.43
CA LEU A 17 -10.26 -17.29 15.63
C LEU A 17 -11.61 -17.70 16.24
N ARG A 18 -11.83 -18.99 16.53
CA ARG A 18 -13.10 -19.58 17.00
C ARG A 18 -14.25 -19.38 16.00
N LEU A 19 -13.94 -19.42 14.71
CA LEU A 19 -14.89 -19.39 13.61
C LEU A 19 -15.10 -20.80 13.07
N PRO A 20 -16.34 -21.19 12.73
CA PRO A 20 -16.64 -22.56 12.30
C PRO A 20 -16.09 -22.90 10.92
N ASP A 21 -16.05 -21.95 9.99
CA ASP A 21 -15.65 -22.19 8.60
C ASP A 21 -15.13 -20.90 7.95
N ALA A 22 -13.88 -20.91 7.47
CA ALA A 22 -13.28 -19.77 6.77
C ALA A 22 -14.01 -19.41 5.46
N ALA A 23 -14.63 -20.38 4.79
CA ALA A 23 -15.34 -20.18 3.52
C ALA A 23 -16.75 -19.56 3.70
N LYS A 24 -17.20 -19.37 4.95
CA LYS A 24 -18.51 -18.78 5.29
C LYS A 24 -18.39 -17.56 6.21
N ALA A 25 -17.29 -17.44 6.94
CA ALA A 25 -17.09 -16.36 7.88
C ALA A 25 -16.95 -15.00 7.16
N LYS A 26 -17.84 -14.06 7.47
CA LYS A 26 -17.86 -12.70 6.90
C LYS A 26 -16.46 -12.05 6.93
N ILE A 27 -15.78 -12.12 8.08
CA ILE A 27 -14.44 -11.54 8.28
C ILE A 27 -13.38 -12.06 7.29
N CYS A 28 -13.52 -13.29 6.79
CA CYS A 28 -12.64 -13.84 5.75
C CYS A 28 -13.12 -13.40 4.36
N LEU A 29 -14.43 -13.45 4.13
CA LEU A 29 -15.02 -13.19 2.82
C LEU A 29 -15.01 -11.71 2.42
N ASP A 30 -14.96 -10.77 3.38
CA ASP A 30 -14.89 -9.33 3.12
C ASP A 30 -13.66 -8.90 2.26
N CYS A 31 -12.62 -9.75 2.20
CA CYS A 31 -11.46 -9.54 1.33
C CYS A 31 -11.23 -10.67 0.32
N HIS A 32 -11.73 -11.89 0.58
CA HIS A 32 -11.48 -13.07 -0.27
C HIS A 32 -12.64 -13.42 -1.22
N ALA A 33 -13.74 -12.66 -1.19
CA ALA A 33 -14.86 -12.78 -2.11
C ALA A 33 -15.50 -11.42 -2.39
N ASP A 34 -16.37 -11.35 -3.40
CA ASP A 34 -17.28 -10.22 -3.57
C ASP A 34 -18.43 -10.27 -2.54
N ASN A 35 -18.13 -10.02 -1.27
CA ASN A 35 -19.06 -10.26 -0.16
C ASN A 35 -20.09 -9.14 0.03
N VAL A 36 -20.91 -8.87 -0.99
CA VAL A 36 -22.01 -7.89 -0.93
C VAL A 36 -23.25 -8.44 -0.22
N ALA A 37 -24.16 -7.58 0.25
CA ALA A 37 -25.40 -7.98 0.89
C ALA A 37 -26.28 -8.86 -0.04
N PRO A 38 -27.06 -9.84 0.47
CA PRO A 38 -27.91 -10.69 -0.37
C PRO A 38 -28.85 -9.94 -1.30
N SER A 39 -29.35 -8.76 -0.89
CA SER A 39 -30.22 -7.91 -1.71
C SER A 39 -29.53 -7.27 -2.92
N LEU A 40 -28.20 -7.31 -2.98
CA LEU A 40 -27.39 -6.78 -4.08
C LEU A 40 -26.87 -7.89 -5.01
N ARG A 41 -27.31 -9.14 -4.82
CA ARG A 41 -26.83 -10.31 -5.56
C ARG A 41 -27.85 -10.68 -6.64
N GLY A 42 -27.43 -10.66 -7.90
CA GLY A 42 -28.26 -11.13 -9.02
C GLY A 42 -28.43 -12.65 -9.03
N PRO A 43 -29.34 -13.20 -9.86
CA PRO A 43 -29.65 -14.63 -9.91
C PRO A 43 -28.46 -15.55 -10.24
N LYS A 44 -27.43 -15.01 -10.90
CA LYS A 44 -26.21 -15.74 -11.30
C LYS A 44 -25.03 -15.52 -10.35
N PHE A 45 -25.19 -14.71 -9.30
CA PHE A 45 -24.12 -14.37 -8.38
C PHE A 45 -23.68 -15.62 -7.61
N GLN A 46 -22.37 -15.87 -7.57
CA GLN A 46 -21.78 -16.97 -6.82
C GLN A 46 -20.69 -16.46 -5.89
N LEU A 47 -20.93 -16.56 -4.57
CA LEU A 47 -19.93 -16.19 -3.57
C LEU A 47 -18.65 -17.02 -3.70
N SER A 48 -18.76 -18.23 -4.26
CA SER A 48 -17.64 -19.11 -4.56
C SER A 48 -16.74 -18.62 -5.69
N ASP A 49 -17.10 -17.59 -6.46
CA ASP A 49 -16.21 -17.02 -7.48
C ASP A 49 -14.99 -16.33 -6.84
N GLY A 50 -15.09 -15.97 -5.56
CA GLY A 50 -14.04 -15.27 -4.84
C GLY A 50 -13.92 -13.82 -5.31
N VAL A 51 -12.69 -13.31 -5.40
CA VAL A 51 -12.40 -11.96 -5.91
C VAL A 51 -12.53 -11.98 -7.44
N GLY A 52 -13.73 -11.68 -7.94
CA GLY A 52 -14.06 -11.61 -9.36
C GLY A 52 -14.05 -10.18 -9.94
N CYS A 53 -14.64 -10.01 -11.13
CA CYS A 53 -14.70 -8.72 -11.83
C CYS A 53 -15.36 -7.63 -10.97
N GLU A 54 -16.50 -7.95 -10.36
CA GLU A 54 -17.34 -7.02 -9.59
C GLU A 54 -16.67 -6.54 -8.29
N ALA A 55 -15.79 -7.35 -7.70
CA ALA A 55 -15.02 -6.96 -6.53
C ALA A 55 -14.12 -5.73 -6.80
N CYS A 56 -13.65 -5.57 -8.05
CA CYS A 56 -12.83 -4.44 -8.49
C CYS A 56 -13.64 -3.38 -9.27
N HIS A 57 -14.51 -3.82 -10.17
CA HIS A 57 -15.24 -2.95 -11.11
C HIS A 57 -16.59 -2.45 -10.56
N GLY A 58 -17.04 -2.92 -9.40
CA GLY A 58 -18.38 -2.63 -8.87
C GLY A 58 -19.44 -3.61 -9.42
N GLY A 59 -20.62 -3.63 -8.81
CA GLY A 59 -21.72 -4.52 -9.24
C GLY A 59 -22.11 -4.25 -10.69
N ALA A 60 -22.16 -5.30 -11.50
CA ALA A 60 -22.16 -5.20 -12.96
C ALA A 60 -23.55 -5.16 -13.61
N GLU A 61 -24.62 -5.29 -12.82
CA GLU A 61 -26.02 -5.34 -13.28
C GLU A 61 -26.34 -4.28 -14.33
N GLN A 62 -25.92 -3.03 -14.11
CA GLN A 62 -26.30 -1.91 -14.97
C GLN A 62 -25.33 -1.62 -16.12
N TRP A 63 -24.09 -2.11 -16.05
CA TRP A 63 -23.03 -1.75 -17.00
C TRP A 63 -22.44 -2.93 -17.79
N ILE A 64 -22.65 -4.19 -17.39
CA ILE A 64 -21.99 -5.34 -18.04
C ILE A 64 -22.36 -5.50 -19.51
N GLU A 65 -23.62 -5.25 -19.86
CA GLU A 65 -24.12 -5.34 -21.23
C GLU A 65 -23.56 -4.21 -22.10
N SER A 66 -23.58 -2.97 -21.60
CA SER A 66 -23.01 -1.84 -22.34
C SER A 66 -21.48 -1.85 -22.37
N HIS A 67 -20.81 -2.57 -21.47
CA HIS A 67 -19.35 -2.67 -21.45
C HIS A 67 -18.78 -3.36 -22.68
N THR A 68 -19.51 -4.31 -23.27
CA THR A 68 -19.08 -5.05 -24.46
C THR A 68 -19.62 -4.44 -25.77
N SER A 69 -20.50 -3.45 -25.68
CA SER A 69 -21.11 -2.79 -26.84
C SER A 69 -20.18 -1.75 -27.45
N GLN A 70 -19.98 -1.83 -28.77
CA GLN A 70 -19.13 -0.89 -29.52
C GLN A 70 -19.65 0.56 -29.51
N SER A 71 -20.95 0.76 -29.32
CA SER A 71 -21.57 2.09 -29.32
C SER A 71 -21.58 2.77 -27.96
N SER A 72 -21.23 2.05 -26.88
CA SER A 72 -21.29 2.58 -25.52
C SER A 72 -20.04 3.38 -25.19
N LYS A 73 -20.23 4.55 -24.57
CA LYS A 73 -19.10 5.36 -24.11
C LYS A 73 -18.64 4.91 -22.73
N HIS A 74 -17.38 5.21 -22.40
CA HIS A 74 -16.84 4.90 -21.08
C HIS A 74 -17.62 5.65 -19.97
N GLU A 75 -17.93 6.92 -20.21
CA GLU A 75 -18.69 7.79 -19.31
C GLU A 75 -20.08 7.23 -18.97
N ASP A 76 -20.78 6.65 -19.96
CA ASP A 76 -22.08 6.02 -19.74
C ASP A 76 -21.98 4.83 -18.77
N ASN A 77 -20.92 4.02 -18.91
CA ASN A 77 -20.69 2.90 -18.00
C ASN A 77 -20.32 3.39 -16.59
N LEU A 78 -19.57 4.50 -16.45
CA LEU A 78 -19.30 5.12 -15.15
C LEU A 78 -20.59 5.61 -14.49
N ALA A 79 -21.47 6.25 -15.26
CA ALA A 79 -22.79 6.70 -14.77
C ALA A 79 -23.68 5.53 -14.32
N LYS A 80 -23.48 4.34 -14.89
CA LYS A 80 -24.14 3.07 -14.52
C LYS A 80 -23.44 2.33 -13.36
N GLY A 81 -22.46 2.94 -12.71
CA GLY A 81 -21.81 2.36 -11.52
C GLY A 81 -20.54 1.55 -11.79
N LEU A 82 -19.99 1.55 -13.02
CA LEU A 82 -18.65 1.03 -13.26
C LEU A 82 -17.64 1.85 -12.44
N TYR A 83 -16.85 1.18 -11.62
CA TYR A 83 -15.84 1.85 -10.81
C TYR A 83 -14.68 2.35 -11.69
N PRO A 84 -14.17 3.60 -11.50
CA PRO A 84 -13.24 4.25 -12.42
C PRO A 84 -11.79 3.79 -12.25
N LEU A 85 -11.52 2.49 -12.45
CA LEU A 85 -10.18 1.90 -12.33
C LEU A 85 -9.15 2.47 -13.32
N ALA A 86 -9.57 3.26 -14.33
CA ALA A 86 -8.63 4.02 -15.15
C ALA A 86 -7.90 5.11 -14.36
N GLN A 87 -8.56 5.67 -13.33
CA GLN A 87 -7.99 6.71 -12.48
C GLN A 87 -7.04 6.07 -11.44
N PRO A 88 -5.76 6.48 -11.37
CA PRO A 88 -4.77 5.81 -10.52
C PRO A 88 -5.13 5.80 -9.03
N LEU A 89 -5.66 6.90 -8.48
CA LEU A 89 -6.05 6.95 -7.06
C LEU A 89 -7.27 6.08 -6.76
N ALA A 90 -8.29 6.09 -7.63
CA ALA A 90 -9.45 5.20 -7.47
C ALA A 90 -9.01 3.73 -7.58
N ARG A 91 -8.16 3.38 -8.54
CA ARG A 91 -7.59 2.03 -8.64
C ARG A 91 -6.85 1.63 -7.36
N ALA A 92 -5.98 2.50 -6.86
CA ALA A 92 -5.26 2.28 -5.61
C ALA A 92 -6.23 2.09 -4.44
N GLU A 93 -7.28 2.91 -4.35
CA GLU A 93 -8.29 2.86 -3.29
C GLU A 93 -8.99 1.50 -3.31
N ARG A 94 -9.41 1.04 -4.49
CA ARG A 94 -10.05 -0.26 -4.66
C ARG A 94 -9.14 -1.40 -4.20
N CYS A 95 -7.87 -1.41 -4.57
CA CYS A 95 -6.94 -2.44 -4.15
C CYS A 95 -6.67 -2.39 -2.63
N LEU A 96 -6.38 -1.20 -2.10
CA LEU A 96 -6.07 -0.95 -0.69
C LEU A 96 -7.27 -1.22 0.22
N SER A 97 -8.48 -1.18 -0.32
CA SER A 97 -9.69 -1.53 0.43
C SER A 97 -9.63 -2.95 1.02
N CYS A 98 -8.92 -3.89 0.37
CA CYS A 98 -8.62 -5.23 0.89
C CYS A 98 -7.18 -5.36 1.40
N HIS A 99 -6.22 -4.70 0.73
CA HIS A 99 -4.79 -4.84 1.00
C HIS A 99 -4.25 -3.96 2.14
N LEU A 100 -5.09 -3.10 2.72
CA LEU A 100 -4.77 -2.30 3.89
C LEU A 100 -5.99 -2.23 4.83
N GLY A 101 -7.16 -1.96 4.27
CA GLY A 101 -8.44 -2.04 4.96
C GLY A 101 -9.34 -0.84 4.71
N THR A 102 -10.50 -0.84 5.37
CA THR A 102 -11.48 0.24 5.43
C THR A 102 -12.03 0.33 6.85
N ARG A 103 -12.96 1.27 7.10
CA ARG A 103 -13.70 1.34 8.36
C ARG A 103 -14.44 0.03 8.71
N ASP A 104 -14.77 -0.80 7.73
CA ASP A 104 -15.60 -2.00 7.94
C ASP A 104 -14.85 -3.31 7.78
N ARG A 105 -13.61 -3.28 7.29
CA ARG A 105 -12.73 -4.45 7.16
C ARG A 105 -11.29 -4.08 7.47
N PHE A 106 -10.67 -4.80 8.40
CA PHE A 106 -9.28 -4.58 8.76
C PHE A 106 -8.63 -5.87 9.25
N ALA A 107 -7.43 -6.16 8.76
CA ALA A 107 -6.64 -7.32 9.21
C ALA A 107 -5.97 -6.98 10.55
N THR A 108 -6.68 -7.15 11.65
CA THR A 108 -6.17 -6.88 13.00
C THR A 108 -5.00 -7.79 13.38
N HIS A 109 -4.25 -7.40 14.41
CA HIS A 109 -3.17 -8.21 14.95
C HIS A 109 -3.67 -9.59 15.42
N ARG A 110 -4.92 -9.68 15.92
CA ARG A 110 -5.57 -10.97 16.24
C ARG A 110 -5.68 -11.89 15.02
N ILE A 111 -6.07 -11.35 13.86
CA ILE A 111 -6.18 -12.13 12.61
C ILE A 111 -4.79 -12.57 12.14
N MET A 112 -3.79 -11.69 12.23
CA MET A 112 -2.40 -12.02 11.89
C MET A 112 -1.81 -13.08 12.82
N ALA A 113 -2.02 -12.94 14.14
CA ALA A 113 -1.57 -13.90 15.16
C ALA A 113 -2.20 -15.29 14.98
N ALA A 114 -3.42 -15.37 14.42
CA ALA A 114 -4.06 -16.62 14.05
C ALA A 114 -3.44 -17.29 12.80
N GLY A 115 -2.52 -16.62 12.10
CA GLY A 115 -1.74 -17.15 10.96
C GLY A 115 -2.01 -16.48 9.61
N HIS A 116 -2.85 -15.42 9.57
CA HIS A 116 -3.03 -14.63 8.36
C HIS A 116 -1.74 -13.86 8.04
N PRO A 117 -1.25 -13.85 6.79
CA PRO A 117 -0.04 -13.12 6.44
C PRO A 117 -0.22 -11.60 6.65
N ARG A 118 0.87 -10.89 6.91
CA ARG A 118 0.88 -9.42 6.76
C ARG A 118 0.46 -9.09 5.33
N LEU A 119 -0.41 -8.10 5.19
CA LEU A 119 -0.77 -7.56 3.89
C LEU A 119 0.37 -6.70 3.35
N SER A 120 0.84 -7.03 2.15
CA SER A 120 1.80 -6.25 1.38
C SER A 120 1.14 -5.82 0.07
N PHE A 121 1.38 -4.59 -0.35
CA PHE A 121 0.80 -4.03 -1.56
C PHE A 121 1.66 -2.93 -2.16
N ASP A 122 1.71 -2.93 -3.48
CA ASP A 122 2.18 -1.85 -4.34
C ASP A 122 1.32 -1.83 -5.60
N LEU A 123 0.86 -0.65 -6.02
CA LEU A 123 -0.03 -0.51 -7.15
C LEU A 123 0.63 -0.88 -8.48
N GLU A 124 1.90 -0.54 -8.68
CA GLU A 124 2.62 -0.82 -9.94
C GLU A 124 2.75 -2.33 -10.13
N SER A 125 3.38 -2.99 -9.15
CA SER A 125 3.66 -4.42 -9.18
C SER A 125 2.38 -5.27 -9.25
N PHE A 126 1.29 -4.84 -8.61
CA PHE A 126 0.01 -5.55 -8.68
C PHE A 126 -0.73 -5.29 -10.00
N THR A 127 -0.58 -4.11 -10.60
CA THR A 127 -1.12 -3.81 -11.94
C THR A 127 -0.43 -4.67 -12.99
N GLU A 128 0.90 -4.79 -12.95
CA GLU A 128 1.68 -5.61 -13.87
C GLU A 128 1.33 -7.11 -13.76
N ARG A 129 1.11 -7.62 -12.54
CA ARG A 129 0.71 -9.02 -12.31
C ARG A 129 -0.75 -9.33 -12.65
N GLN A 130 -1.55 -8.33 -13.01
CA GLN A 130 -2.93 -8.48 -13.47
C GLN A 130 -2.99 -8.12 -14.96
N PRO A 131 -2.75 -9.08 -15.88
CA PRO A 131 -2.70 -8.78 -17.30
C PRO A 131 -3.96 -8.02 -17.75
N PRO A 132 -3.79 -6.86 -18.41
CA PRO A 132 -4.93 -6.07 -18.82
C PRO A 132 -5.75 -6.84 -19.85
N HIS A 133 -7.07 -6.86 -19.68
CA HIS A 133 -8.01 -7.30 -20.72
C HIS A 133 -8.35 -6.15 -21.69
N PHE A 134 -7.48 -5.14 -21.80
CA PHE A 134 -7.60 -3.99 -22.68
C PHE A 134 -6.26 -3.69 -23.35
N LYS A 135 -6.31 -2.98 -24.47
CA LYS A 135 -5.13 -2.42 -25.13
C LYS A 135 -4.99 -0.94 -24.77
N ALA A 136 -3.82 -0.53 -24.28
CA ALA A 136 -3.51 0.88 -24.03
C ALA A 136 -3.04 1.55 -25.34
N ASP A 137 -3.98 1.78 -26.25
CA ASP A 137 -3.74 2.49 -27.51
C ASP A 137 -4.28 3.94 -27.46
N ALA A 138 -4.16 4.68 -28.57
CA ALA A 138 -4.64 6.05 -28.65
C ALA A 138 -6.15 6.18 -28.38
N ASP A 139 -6.95 5.13 -28.61
CA ASP A 139 -8.36 5.15 -28.27
C ASP A 139 -8.60 5.02 -26.77
N TYR A 140 -7.86 4.13 -26.11
CA TYR A 140 -7.86 4.05 -24.65
C TYR A 140 -7.48 5.40 -24.04
N GLU A 141 -6.38 6.01 -24.48
CA GLU A 141 -5.88 7.26 -23.90
C GLU A 141 -6.88 8.41 -24.07
N ARG A 142 -7.55 8.51 -25.22
CA ARG A 142 -8.61 9.51 -25.43
C ARG A 142 -9.77 9.35 -24.45
N ARG A 143 -10.17 8.12 -24.13
CA ARG A 143 -11.34 7.83 -23.28
C ARG A 143 -11.03 7.78 -21.79
N LYS A 144 -9.81 7.43 -21.42
CA LYS A 144 -9.44 7.02 -20.05
C LYS A 144 -8.19 7.73 -19.51
N GLY A 145 -7.50 8.51 -20.35
CA GLY A 145 -6.21 9.10 -20.04
C GLY A 145 -5.05 8.12 -20.23
N LYS A 146 -3.82 8.66 -20.09
CA LYS A 146 -2.59 7.88 -20.20
C LYS A 146 -2.42 6.92 -19.03
N VAL A 147 -1.86 5.76 -19.30
CA VAL A 147 -1.40 4.82 -18.27
C VAL A 147 -0.09 5.36 -17.66
N LEU A 148 -0.08 5.55 -16.35
CA LEU A 148 1.10 6.00 -15.59
C LEU A 148 2.11 4.85 -15.39
N GLN A 149 2.71 4.37 -16.48
CA GLN A 149 3.73 3.31 -16.41
C GLN A 149 4.92 3.75 -15.55
N GLY A 150 5.31 2.91 -14.59
CA GLY A 150 6.39 3.16 -13.63
C GLY A 150 6.14 4.25 -12.60
N THR A 151 4.98 4.92 -12.64
CA THR A 151 4.59 5.98 -11.70
C THR A 151 3.27 5.69 -11.00
N SER A 152 2.59 4.57 -11.30
CA SER A 152 1.41 4.12 -10.56
C SER A 152 1.79 3.76 -9.11
N TRP A 153 3.06 3.40 -8.85
CA TRP A 153 3.62 3.30 -7.50
C TRP A 153 3.37 4.57 -6.66
N ILE A 154 3.50 5.78 -7.24
CA ILE A 154 3.25 7.05 -6.54
C ILE A 154 1.78 7.16 -6.12
N ALA A 155 0.84 6.79 -7.00
CA ALA A 155 -0.58 6.73 -6.65
C ALA A 155 -0.83 5.75 -5.49
N GLY A 156 -0.15 4.61 -5.52
CA GLY A 156 -0.14 3.64 -4.42
C GLY A 156 0.35 4.23 -3.09
N GLN A 157 1.43 5.04 -3.11
CA GLN A 157 1.92 5.71 -1.90
C GLN A 157 0.96 6.78 -1.37
N ILE A 158 0.41 7.62 -2.26
CA ILE A 158 -0.56 8.67 -1.89
C ILE A 158 -1.79 8.03 -1.25
N GLN A 159 -2.41 7.05 -1.93
CA GLN A 159 -3.62 6.42 -1.43
C GLN A 159 -3.33 5.51 -0.22
N GLY A 160 -2.17 4.86 -0.17
CA GLY A 160 -1.75 4.06 0.98
C GLY A 160 -1.62 4.91 2.25
N ALA A 161 -0.98 6.08 2.13
CA ALA A 161 -0.94 7.07 3.20
C ALA A 161 -2.34 7.57 3.57
N HIS A 162 -3.15 7.96 2.58
CA HIS A 162 -4.52 8.42 2.83
C HIS A 162 -5.34 7.38 3.60
N THR A 163 -5.37 6.12 3.13
CA THR A 163 -6.11 5.03 3.76
C THR A 163 -5.59 4.73 5.18
N ALA A 164 -4.27 4.68 5.38
CA ALA A 164 -3.69 4.47 6.71
C ALA A 164 -4.11 5.58 7.69
N LEU A 165 -4.06 6.85 7.26
CA LEU A 165 -4.46 7.99 8.08
C LEU A 165 -5.97 8.00 8.39
N GLN A 166 -6.81 7.57 7.45
CA GLN A 166 -8.25 7.39 7.70
C GLN A 166 -8.50 6.28 8.73
N LEU A 167 -7.76 5.18 8.66
CA LEU A 167 -7.89 4.08 9.63
C LEU A 167 -7.43 4.49 11.04
N LEU A 168 -6.38 5.32 11.17
CA LEU A 168 -5.97 5.91 12.46
C LEU A 168 -7.04 6.81 13.10
N ARG A 169 -7.99 7.31 12.31
CA ARG A 169 -9.15 8.09 12.77
C ARG A 169 -10.40 7.22 12.98
N SER A 170 -10.34 5.96 12.61
CA SER A 170 -11.47 5.03 12.68
C SER A 170 -11.53 4.32 14.04
N PRO A 171 -12.67 3.66 14.35
CA PRO A 171 -12.76 2.81 15.54
C PRO A 171 -11.70 1.71 15.61
N TRP A 172 -11.13 1.27 14.48
CA TRP A 172 -10.07 0.25 14.48
C TRP A 172 -8.83 0.66 15.25
N PHE A 173 -8.51 1.96 15.32
CA PHE A 173 -7.26 2.40 15.94
C PHE A 173 -7.17 2.01 17.42
N LYS A 174 -8.30 1.94 18.12
CA LYS A 174 -8.37 1.51 19.53
C LYS A 174 -9.22 0.25 19.62
N ASN A 175 -8.75 -0.76 20.35
CA ASN A 175 -9.58 -1.90 20.69
C ASN A 175 -10.63 -1.52 21.76
N ASP A 176 -11.50 -2.47 22.09
CA ASP A 176 -12.58 -2.27 23.09
C ASP A 176 -12.06 -1.89 24.49
N ALA A 177 -10.78 -2.18 24.79
CA ALA A 177 -10.12 -1.80 26.05
C ALA A 177 -9.40 -0.43 25.97
N GLY A 178 -9.55 0.30 24.86
CA GLY A 178 -8.90 1.60 24.62
C GLY A 178 -7.42 1.52 24.27
N PHE A 179 -6.86 0.31 24.13
CA PHE A 179 -5.46 0.11 23.75
C PHE A 179 -5.31 0.18 22.22
N PRO A 180 -4.26 0.82 21.68
CA PRO A 180 -4.05 0.90 20.26
C PRO A 180 -3.94 -0.48 19.60
N GLU A 181 -4.64 -0.69 18.49
CA GLU A 181 -4.56 -1.94 17.75
C GLU A 181 -3.12 -2.15 17.21
N PRO A 182 -2.40 -3.23 17.61
CA PRO A 182 -0.98 -3.40 17.26
C PRO A 182 -0.70 -3.46 15.75
N ALA A 183 -1.67 -3.82 14.93
CA ALA A 183 -1.51 -3.82 13.46
C ALA A 183 -1.26 -2.43 12.85
N PHE A 184 -1.48 -1.34 13.59
CA PHE A 184 -1.10 0.02 13.17
C PHE A 184 0.37 0.36 13.40
N TYR A 185 1.11 -0.51 14.10
CA TYR A 185 2.50 -0.30 14.43
C TYR A 185 3.41 -1.14 13.53
N ASP A 186 4.67 -0.72 13.39
CA ASP A 186 5.67 -1.53 12.71
C ASP A 186 5.91 -2.83 13.49
N CYS A 187 5.55 -3.96 12.86
CA CYS A 187 5.76 -5.30 13.40
C CYS A 187 7.22 -5.54 13.83
N SER A 188 8.19 -4.96 13.12
CA SER A 188 9.62 -5.08 13.41
C SER A 188 10.03 -4.37 14.70
N SER A 189 9.16 -3.57 15.30
CA SER A 189 9.38 -2.98 16.63
C SER A 189 9.29 -4.01 17.75
N CYS A 190 8.59 -5.13 17.52
CA CYS A 190 8.44 -6.22 18.50
C CYS A 190 8.93 -7.57 17.96
N HIS A 191 8.79 -7.83 16.66
CA HIS A 191 9.14 -9.08 16.00
C HIS A 191 10.48 -8.98 15.27
N HIS A 192 11.54 -8.72 16.03
CA HIS A 192 12.91 -8.77 15.54
C HIS A 192 13.76 -9.70 16.42
N THR A 193 14.94 -10.07 15.94
CA THR A 193 15.88 -10.85 16.75
C THR A 193 16.45 -9.97 17.87
N MET A 194 16.39 -10.44 19.12
CA MET A 194 16.90 -9.69 20.29
C MET A 194 18.43 -9.57 20.31
N GLU A 195 19.13 -10.43 19.59
CA GLU A 195 20.61 -10.42 19.45
C GLU A 195 21.10 -9.29 18.54
N GLN A 196 20.21 -8.70 17.72
CA GLN A 196 20.54 -7.61 16.81
C GLN A 196 20.15 -6.27 17.44
N TYR A 197 21.15 -5.56 17.97
CA TYR A 197 21.01 -4.18 18.45
C TYR A 197 20.95 -3.22 17.27
N ASP A 198 19.76 -3.05 16.71
CA ASP A 198 19.55 -2.22 15.52
C ASP A 198 19.13 -0.78 15.89
N TRP A 199 19.90 -0.09 16.74
CA TRP A 199 19.66 1.31 17.06
C TRP A 199 20.22 2.21 15.96
N ASN A 200 19.36 2.71 15.07
CA ASN A 200 19.79 3.67 14.07
C ASN A 200 20.03 5.07 14.70
N ARG A 201 21.01 5.82 14.17
CA ARG A 201 21.34 7.18 14.68
C ARG A 201 20.18 8.17 14.54
N GLN A 202 19.27 7.94 13.60
CA GLN A 202 18.11 8.80 13.40
C GLN A 202 17.06 8.67 14.50
N ARG A 203 16.89 7.49 15.11
CA ARG A 203 15.97 7.24 16.22
C ARG A 203 16.38 8.06 17.44
N LEU A 204 17.68 8.07 17.74
CA LEU A 204 18.25 8.95 18.76
C LEU A 204 18.08 10.44 18.40
N ALA A 205 18.31 10.81 17.14
CA ALA A 205 18.13 12.19 16.68
C ALA A 205 16.66 12.67 16.72
N ALA A 206 15.69 11.75 16.64
CA ALA A 206 14.27 12.03 16.79
C ALA A 206 13.79 12.05 18.25
N GLY A 207 14.68 11.83 19.22
CA GLY A 207 14.36 11.79 20.65
C GLY A 207 13.57 10.53 21.05
N MET A 208 13.65 9.45 20.26
CA MET A 208 12.95 8.20 20.58
C MET A 208 13.78 7.34 21.53
N GLU A 209 13.17 6.99 22.66
CA GLU A 209 13.77 6.11 23.65
C GLU A 209 13.69 4.62 23.24
N PRO A 210 14.58 3.79 23.79
CA PRO A 210 14.43 2.34 23.72
C PRO A 210 13.09 1.78 24.16
N GLY A 211 12.48 0.97 23.30
CA GLY A 211 11.20 0.31 23.54
C GLY A 211 9.96 1.07 23.05
N THR A 212 10.10 2.26 22.47
CA THR A 212 8.96 3.00 21.91
C THR A 212 8.32 2.26 20.73
N LEU A 213 6.99 2.04 20.81
CA LEU A 213 6.21 1.51 19.69
C LEU A 213 6.09 2.57 18.59
N ARG A 214 6.33 2.15 17.34
CA ARG A 214 6.32 3.05 16.17
C ARG A 214 5.12 2.78 15.29
N LEU A 215 4.35 3.82 14.98
CA LEU A 215 3.32 3.71 13.95
C LEU A 215 3.95 3.30 12.60
N GLN A 216 3.27 2.43 11.87
CA GLN A 216 3.67 2.05 10.53
C GLN A 216 3.41 3.22 9.58
N THR A 217 4.49 3.78 9.02
CA THR A 217 4.47 5.03 8.26
C THR A 217 5.22 4.94 6.92
N SER A 218 5.46 3.73 6.40
CA SER A 218 6.22 3.50 5.16
C SER A 218 5.77 4.37 3.99
N HIS A 219 4.46 4.50 3.76
CA HIS A 219 3.92 5.36 2.70
C HIS A 219 4.26 6.85 2.90
N LEU A 220 4.22 7.36 4.13
CA LEU A 220 4.61 8.75 4.43
C LEU A 220 6.10 8.99 4.21
N GLN A 221 6.95 8.01 4.55
CA GLN A 221 8.39 8.09 4.28
C GLN A 221 8.67 8.12 2.77
N MET A 222 7.98 7.29 1.97
CA MET A 222 8.10 7.35 0.52
C MET A 222 7.62 8.69 -0.04
N LEU A 223 6.51 9.21 0.46
CA LEU A 223 6.01 10.54 0.10
C LEU A 223 7.00 11.66 0.44
N GLN A 224 7.75 11.56 1.54
CA GLN A 224 8.81 12.53 1.84
C GLN A 224 9.92 12.53 0.78
N VAL A 225 10.34 11.36 0.30
CA VAL A 225 11.36 11.22 -0.76
C VAL A 225 10.84 11.76 -2.10
N ILE A 226 9.60 11.41 -2.45
CA ILE A 226 8.93 11.91 -3.67
C ILE A 226 8.79 13.43 -3.62
N THR A 227 8.31 13.97 -2.49
CA THR A 227 8.10 15.41 -2.30
C THR A 227 9.42 16.17 -2.37
N ALA A 228 10.50 15.67 -1.75
CA ALA A 228 11.82 16.28 -1.88
C ALA A 228 12.32 16.37 -3.34
N SER A 229 11.89 15.43 -4.19
CA SER A 229 12.33 15.33 -5.60
C SER A 229 11.47 16.15 -6.58
N ILE A 230 10.19 16.39 -6.24
CA ILE A 230 9.17 16.97 -7.14
C ILE A 230 8.68 18.34 -6.66
N GLU A 231 8.55 18.51 -5.34
CA GLU A 231 8.01 19.72 -4.70
C GLU A 231 8.83 20.06 -3.43
N PRO A 232 10.14 20.37 -3.57
CA PRO A 232 11.07 20.49 -2.44
C PRO A 232 10.63 21.53 -1.40
N ASP A 233 9.98 22.62 -1.82
CA ASP A 233 9.47 23.67 -0.93
C ASP A 233 8.43 23.16 0.08
N ARG A 234 7.79 22.00 -0.19
CA ARG A 234 6.79 21.37 0.69
C ARG A 234 7.33 20.23 1.53
N HIS A 235 8.55 19.76 1.24
CA HIS A 235 9.16 18.66 1.98
C HIS A 235 9.30 18.97 3.48
N GLY A 236 9.62 20.21 3.84
CA GLY A 236 9.73 20.65 5.23
C GLY A 236 8.39 20.59 5.98
N GLU A 237 7.29 21.00 5.35
CA GLU A 237 5.94 20.92 5.93
C GLU A 237 5.52 19.47 6.17
N LEU A 238 5.64 18.61 5.14
CA LEU A 238 5.32 17.18 5.26
C LEU A 238 6.17 16.50 6.35
N SER A 239 7.45 16.83 6.44
CA SER A 239 8.35 16.24 7.43
C SER A 239 7.99 16.61 8.86
N ARG A 240 7.56 17.85 9.11
CA ARG A 240 7.04 18.25 10.44
C ARG A 240 5.76 17.52 10.78
N LEU A 241 4.78 17.50 9.86
CA LEU A 241 3.50 16.81 10.07
C LEU A 241 3.69 15.32 10.33
N HIS A 242 4.62 14.68 9.61
CA HIS A 242 4.97 13.28 9.83
C HIS A 242 5.63 13.07 11.21
N ALA A 243 6.57 13.93 11.61
CA ALA A 243 7.18 13.87 12.93
C ALA A 243 6.16 14.07 14.07
N ASP A 244 5.18 14.97 13.90
CA ASP A 244 4.10 15.19 14.85
C ASP A 244 3.22 13.94 15.00
N LEU A 245 2.90 13.25 13.90
CA LEU A 245 2.18 11.97 13.93
C LEU A 245 2.96 10.89 14.68
N ILE A 246 4.27 10.77 14.39
CA ILE A 246 5.15 9.80 15.05
C ILE A 246 5.17 10.05 16.57
N ARG A 247 5.37 11.30 16.99
CA ARG A 247 5.37 11.68 18.41
C ARG A 247 4.02 11.39 19.07
N ALA A 248 2.92 11.70 18.39
CA ALA A 248 1.58 11.37 18.89
C ALA A 248 1.40 9.86 19.07
N GLY A 249 1.86 9.03 18.13
CA GLY A 249 1.80 7.58 18.23
C GLY A 249 2.63 7.00 19.37
N ALA A 250 3.75 7.63 19.71
CA ALA A 250 4.66 7.20 20.77
C ALA A 250 4.18 7.60 22.18
N GLU A 251 3.71 8.84 22.34
CA GLU A 251 3.53 9.48 23.66
C GLU A 251 2.10 9.93 23.94
N GLN A 252 1.30 10.21 22.89
CA GLN A 252 0.04 10.93 22.99
C GLN A 252 -1.03 10.32 22.06
N ILE A 253 -1.37 9.05 22.29
CA ILE A 253 -2.31 8.27 21.45
C ILE A 253 -3.63 9.02 21.19
N ALA A 254 -4.12 9.81 22.15
CA ALA A 254 -5.33 10.62 22.00
C ALA A 254 -5.23 11.71 20.91
N VAL A 255 -4.01 12.16 20.58
CA VAL A 255 -3.72 13.21 19.58
C VAL A 255 -3.57 12.62 18.17
N VAL A 256 -3.33 11.32 18.04
CA VAL A 256 -3.10 10.64 16.74
C VAL A 256 -4.18 10.95 15.69
N PRO A 257 -5.50 10.92 15.99
CA PRO A 257 -6.51 11.27 14.99
C PRO A 257 -6.42 12.72 14.46
N SER A 258 -5.99 13.65 15.30
CA SER A 258 -5.80 15.06 14.92
C SER A 258 -4.56 15.22 14.04
N ALA A 259 -3.43 14.61 14.43
CA ALA A 259 -2.21 14.60 13.61
C ALA A 259 -2.45 13.93 12.24
N ALA A 260 -3.22 12.83 12.23
CA ALA A 260 -3.61 12.17 10.99
C ALA A 260 -4.50 13.07 10.10
N SER A 261 -5.38 13.87 10.70
CA SER A 261 -6.22 14.82 9.97
C SER A 261 -5.40 15.93 9.30
N ALA A 262 -4.33 16.41 9.95
CA ALA A 262 -3.45 17.41 9.36
C ALA A 262 -2.69 16.88 8.13
N LEU A 263 -2.23 15.63 8.19
CA LEU A 263 -1.59 14.95 7.05
C LEU A 263 -2.59 14.68 5.91
N LEU A 264 -3.83 14.32 6.21
CA LEU A 264 -4.89 14.15 5.19
C LEU A 264 -5.15 15.45 4.44
N GLN A 265 -5.24 16.58 5.14
CA GLN A 265 -5.40 17.90 4.51
C GLN A 265 -4.18 18.27 3.65
N TRP A 266 -2.97 17.87 4.07
CA TRP A 266 -1.78 18.06 3.24
C TRP A 266 -1.85 17.22 1.97
N LEU A 267 -2.21 15.94 2.07
CA LEU A 267 -2.39 15.06 0.90
C LEU A 267 -3.43 15.61 -0.06
N GLU A 268 -4.58 16.10 0.43
CA GLU A 268 -5.62 16.70 -0.40
C GLU A 268 -5.10 17.87 -1.24
N ARG A 269 -4.24 18.73 -0.66
CA ARG A 269 -3.64 19.88 -1.36
C ARG A 269 -2.57 19.49 -2.37
N HIS A 270 -1.79 18.44 -2.10
CA HIS A 270 -0.57 18.14 -2.86
C HIS A 270 -0.68 16.93 -3.80
N GLN A 271 -1.66 16.04 -3.61
CA GLN A 271 -1.78 14.79 -4.37
C GLN A 271 -1.80 14.97 -5.89
N GLN A 272 -2.50 16.00 -6.41
CA GLN A 272 -2.58 16.23 -7.85
C GLN A 272 -1.21 16.57 -8.45
N ARG A 273 -0.42 17.37 -7.73
CA ARG A 273 0.93 17.77 -8.19
C ARG A 273 1.92 16.62 -8.09
N LEU A 274 1.81 15.77 -7.07
CA LEU A 274 2.66 14.58 -6.90
C LEU A 274 2.35 13.49 -7.93
N LEU A 275 1.09 13.36 -8.36
CA LEU A 275 0.63 12.33 -9.28
C LEU A 275 0.71 12.71 -10.76
N ARG A 276 1.14 13.92 -11.10
CA ARG A 276 1.25 14.34 -12.50
C ARG A 276 2.19 13.43 -13.30
N GLU A 277 2.07 13.48 -14.62
CA GLU A 277 3.03 12.84 -15.52
C GLU A 277 4.44 13.38 -15.24
N LEU A 278 5.36 12.46 -14.93
CA LEU A 278 6.76 12.78 -14.64
C LEU A 278 7.60 12.63 -15.91
N SER A 279 8.52 13.56 -16.11
CA SER A 279 9.55 13.42 -17.14
C SER A 279 10.52 12.29 -16.80
N ARG A 280 11.21 11.77 -17.81
CA ARG A 280 12.29 10.79 -17.62
C ARG A 280 13.34 11.25 -16.59
N ALA A 281 13.71 12.52 -16.64
CA ALA A 281 14.67 13.11 -15.69
C ALA A 281 14.13 13.13 -14.25
N GLU A 282 12.84 13.39 -14.06
CA GLU A 282 12.19 13.34 -12.75
C GLU A 282 12.13 11.91 -12.19
N MET A 283 11.76 10.93 -13.01
CA MET A 283 11.76 9.52 -12.62
C MET A 283 13.16 9.07 -12.18
N VAL A 284 14.21 9.44 -12.92
CA VAL A 284 15.60 9.18 -12.52
C VAL A 284 15.95 9.85 -11.19
N ARG A 285 15.57 11.13 -10.99
CA ARG A 285 15.81 11.83 -9.73
C ARG A 285 15.13 11.15 -8.54
N VAL A 286 13.85 10.81 -8.66
CA VAL A 286 13.10 10.12 -7.59
C VAL A 286 13.75 8.78 -7.28
N ARG A 287 14.11 7.98 -8.30
CA ARG A 287 14.76 6.69 -8.12
C ARG A 287 16.10 6.80 -7.39
N LYS A 288 16.94 7.77 -7.79
CA LYS A 288 18.21 8.06 -7.10
C LYS A 288 17.97 8.46 -5.65
N ALA A 289 17.02 9.36 -5.40
CA ALA A 289 16.67 9.81 -4.06
C ALA A 289 16.20 8.65 -3.16
N LEU A 290 15.46 7.67 -3.69
CA LEU A 290 15.08 6.46 -2.95
C LEU A 290 16.31 5.64 -2.56
N VAL A 291 17.21 5.36 -3.50
CA VAL A 291 18.42 4.57 -3.21
C VAL A 291 19.34 5.31 -2.24
N GLU A 292 19.47 6.63 -2.37
CA GLU A 292 20.22 7.49 -1.43
C GLU A 292 19.60 7.48 -0.03
N HIS A 293 18.27 7.55 0.07
CA HIS A 293 17.54 7.46 1.33
C HIS A 293 17.83 6.13 2.05
N GLY A 294 17.80 5.01 1.32
CA GLY A 294 18.24 3.71 1.85
C GLY A 294 19.71 3.68 2.25
N ALA A 295 20.60 4.19 1.39
CA ALA A 295 22.04 4.19 1.58
C ALA A 295 22.49 5.00 2.82
N ASN A 296 21.77 6.08 3.13
CA ASN A 296 21.99 6.93 4.30
C ASN A 296 21.42 6.32 5.60
N GLY A 297 20.84 5.13 5.54
CA GLY A 297 20.31 4.42 6.71
C GLY A 297 18.99 4.99 7.21
N HIS A 298 18.23 5.64 6.33
CA HIS A 298 16.94 6.23 6.71
C HIS A 298 15.78 5.23 6.73
N VAL A 299 16.02 4.00 6.26
CA VAL A 299 15.07 2.90 6.32
C VAL A 299 15.31 2.08 7.57
N SER A 300 14.31 2.07 8.45
CA SER A 300 14.44 1.51 9.79
C SER A 300 13.59 0.26 10.05
N ASP A 301 12.76 -0.13 9.08
CA ASP A 301 11.80 -1.21 9.18
C ASP A 301 11.56 -1.89 7.83
N TYR A 302 11.05 -3.12 7.89
CA TYR A 302 10.88 -3.95 6.70
C TYR A 302 9.86 -3.35 5.72
N ALA A 303 8.75 -2.81 6.21
CA ALA A 303 7.68 -2.30 5.34
C ALA A 303 8.18 -1.08 4.53
N THR A 304 8.96 -0.20 5.16
CA THR A 304 9.63 0.90 4.45
C THR A 304 10.62 0.38 3.43
N ALA A 305 11.43 -0.63 3.77
CA ALA A 305 12.41 -1.21 2.85
C ALA A 305 11.73 -1.86 1.63
N GLU A 306 10.63 -2.56 1.86
CA GLU A 306 9.75 -3.15 0.84
C GLU A 306 9.21 -2.06 -0.09
N GLN A 307 8.59 -0.99 0.44
CA GLN A 307 8.04 0.11 -0.35
C GLN A 307 9.10 0.88 -1.14
N LEU A 308 10.31 1.02 -0.59
CA LEU A 308 11.44 1.63 -1.28
C LEU A 308 11.90 0.76 -2.45
N PHE A 309 12.10 -0.54 -2.21
CA PHE A 309 12.54 -1.48 -3.26
C PHE A 309 11.56 -1.50 -4.43
N VAL A 310 10.25 -1.66 -4.18
CA VAL A 310 9.24 -1.68 -5.25
C VAL A 310 9.16 -0.34 -5.97
N GLY A 311 9.43 0.77 -5.30
CA GLY A 311 9.54 2.08 -5.95
C GLY A 311 10.74 2.17 -6.91
N VAL A 312 11.91 1.66 -6.50
CA VAL A 312 13.11 1.61 -7.35
C VAL A 312 12.93 0.66 -8.53
N GLU A 313 12.28 -0.49 -8.32
CA GLU A 313 11.94 -1.46 -9.37
C GLU A 313 10.93 -0.86 -10.35
N GLY A 314 9.81 -0.34 -9.86
CA GLY A 314 8.76 0.27 -10.68
C GLY A 314 9.25 1.45 -11.52
N LEU A 315 10.06 2.34 -10.94
CA LEU A 315 10.69 3.43 -11.69
C LEU A 315 11.69 2.91 -12.73
N SER A 316 12.42 1.83 -12.45
CA SER A 316 13.32 1.22 -13.44
C SER A 316 12.57 0.59 -14.60
N TYR A 317 11.38 0.03 -14.33
CA TYR A 317 10.48 -0.48 -15.36
C TYR A 317 9.94 0.64 -16.25
N GLY A 318 9.39 1.71 -15.66
CA GLY A 318 8.90 2.87 -16.43
C GLY A 318 9.99 3.59 -17.24
N LEU A 319 11.25 3.50 -16.80
CA LEU A 319 12.40 4.03 -17.53
C LEU A 319 12.90 3.10 -18.65
N GLY A 320 12.39 1.87 -18.75
CA GLY A 320 12.87 0.84 -19.67
C GLY A 320 14.26 0.28 -19.30
N GLU A 321 14.66 0.41 -18.04
CA GLU A 321 16.00 0.08 -17.54
C GLU A 321 16.04 -1.20 -16.68
N SER A 322 14.92 -1.89 -16.45
CA SER A 322 14.87 -3.07 -15.57
C SER A 322 15.90 -4.15 -15.92
N SER A 323 16.08 -4.46 -17.21
CA SER A 323 17.08 -5.45 -17.66
C SER A 323 18.51 -4.98 -17.39
N GLU A 324 18.80 -3.70 -17.64
CA GLU A 324 20.14 -3.12 -17.41
C GLU A 324 20.47 -3.06 -15.90
N LYS A 325 19.47 -2.74 -15.07
CA LYS A 325 19.63 -2.61 -13.61
C LYS A 325 19.40 -3.91 -12.85
N LYS A 326 19.14 -5.04 -13.53
CA LYS A 326 18.76 -6.31 -12.90
C LYS A 326 19.69 -6.71 -11.75
N ALA A 327 21.01 -6.67 -11.94
CA ALA A 327 21.95 -7.05 -10.89
C ALA A 327 21.86 -6.13 -9.64
N ALA A 328 21.58 -4.84 -9.84
CA ALA A 328 21.41 -3.89 -8.75
C ALA A 328 20.06 -4.09 -8.03
N LEU A 329 18.99 -4.36 -8.79
CA LEU A 329 17.67 -4.70 -8.25
C LEU A 329 17.72 -6.00 -7.44
N ASP A 330 18.32 -7.06 -7.99
CA ASP A 330 18.47 -8.35 -7.31
C ASP A 330 19.27 -8.21 -5.99
N ALA A 331 20.32 -7.36 -5.98
CA ALA A 331 21.10 -7.09 -4.77
C ALA A 331 20.31 -6.36 -3.68
N LEU A 332 19.44 -5.40 -4.06
CA LEU A 332 18.52 -4.76 -3.12
C LEU A 332 17.46 -5.75 -2.62
N PHE A 333 16.82 -6.51 -3.54
CA PHE A 333 15.78 -7.47 -3.20
C PHE A 333 16.27 -8.51 -2.19
N LYS A 334 17.48 -9.04 -2.37
CA LYS A 334 18.09 -10.01 -1.45
C LYS A 334 18.20 -9.52 -0.01
N SER A 335 18.22 -8.20 0.22
CA SER A 335 18.25 -7.62 1.57
C SER A 335 16.88 -7.56 2.26
N ILE A 336 15.79 -7.81 1.52
CA ILE A 336 14.40 -7.82 2.01
C ILE A 336 13.66 -9.13 1.67
N ASP A 337 14.35 -10.17 1.21
CA ASP A 337 13.72 -11.41 0.73
C ASP A 337 12.89 -12.13 1.80
N THR A 338 13.28 -11.98 3.08
CA THR A 338 12.51 -12.50 4.21
C THR A 338 12.39 -11.47 5.32
N THR A 339 11.20 -11.35 5.90
CA THR A 339 10.92 -10.47 7.03
C THR A 339 11.74 -10.85 8.27
N SER A 340 11.97 -12.14 8.50
CA SER A 340 12.68 -12.65 9.68
C SER A 340 14.19 -12.39 9.66
N GLN A 341 14.80 -12.13 8.50
CA GLN A 341 16.23 -11.86 8.36
C GLN A 341 16.55 -10.40 8.03
N PHE A 342 15.51 -9.56 7.97
CA PHE A 342 15.67 -8.15 7.65
C PHE A 342 16.45 -7.43 8.73
N SER A 343 17.40 -6.60 8.30
CA SER A 343 18.13 -5.67 9.15
C SER A 343 18.35 -4.35 8.39
N PRO A 344 17.97 -3.20 8.97
CA PRO A 344 18.32 -1.87 8.49
C PRO A 344 19.77 -1.70 8.02
N GLN A 345 20.78 -2.22 8.74
CA GLN A 345 22.18 -2.07 8.31
C GLN A 345 22.47 -2.85 7.03
N ARG A 346 21.93 -4.07 6.89
CA ARG A 346 22.12 -4.90 5.69
C ARG A 346 21.46 -4.23 4.48
N PHE A 347 20.25 -3.70 4.66
CA PHE A 347 19.56 -2.94 3.62
C PHE A 347 20.35 -1.69 3.21
N ALA A 348 20.79 -0.88 4.18
CA ALA A 348 21.56 0.32 3.91
C ALA A 348 22.91 0.01 3.23
N ALA A 349 23.56 -1.10 3.58
CA ALA A 349 24.78 -1.57 2.92
C ALA A 349 24.52 -2.01 1.47
N ALA A 350 23.42 -2.74 1.22
CA ALA A 350 23.01 -3.09 -0.13
C ALA A 350 22.74 -1.84 -0.98
N ALA A 351 21.99 -0.87 -0.44
CA ALA A 351 21.72 0.41 -1.08
C ALA A 351 23.00 1.21 -1.39
N ARG A 352 23.98 1.28 -0.46
CA ARG A 352 25.29 1.91 -0.71
C ARG A 352 26.08 1.25 -1.83
N THR A 353 25.99 -0.07 -1.95
CA THR A 353 26.67 -0.84 -3.02
C THR A 353 26.08 -0.52 -4.39
N VAL A 354 24.76 -0.36 -4.48
CA VAL A 354 24.07 -0.15 -5.76
C VAL A 354 23.85 1.31 -6.13
N ARG A 355 24.06 2.28 -5.23
CA ARG A 355 23.76 3.71 -5.49
C ARG A 355 24.37 4.27 -6.78
N GLY A 356 25.58 3.83 -7.15
CA GLY A 356 26.24 4.27 -8.38
C GLY A 356 25.70 3.62 -9.66
N LYS A 357 24.71 2.72 -9.54
CA LYS A 357 24.08 2.02 -10.66
C LYS A 357 22.78 2.65 -11.12
N PHE A 358 22.14 3.46 -10.28
CA PHE A 358 20.88 4.16 -10.57
C PHE A 358 21.13 5.63 -10.87
#